data_AF-A0A432ZY24-F1
#
_entry.id   AF-A0A432ZY24-F1
#
_cell.length_a   1.000
_cell.length_b   1.000
_cell.length_c   1.000
_cell.angle_alpha   90.00
_cell.angle_beta   90.00
_cell.angle_gamma   90.00
#
_symmetry.space_group_name_H-M   'P 1'
#
loop_
_entity.id
_entity.type
_entity.pdbx_description
1 polymer ?
#
loop_
_entity_poly.entity_id
_entity_poly.type
_entity_poly.pdbx_seq_one_letter_code
_entity_poly.pdbx_strand_id
1 'polypeptide(L)'
;LALKQNIERQGLQLLNVATENRSQKIIQGYSDLTKSFRSSRKRTFSDATSNEGTLSDKDSDSSFRPSSSYSDGSTTRNQLERIDYLVGLGSEEWEQKKGAKQMGRRPARCYRYCKNKPYPKSRFCRGVPDPKIRIYDLGRKKAAVDEFPLCVHLISNEYQQISSESLEAGRICCNKYITKVSGKDSFHMRVRVHPFHVIRINKMLSCAGADRLQTGMRGAFGKPQGTVARVNIGQIIFSVRSKDTNKAVVIEALRRCKYKFAGRQKIIVSKKWGFTKLSREEYAEARQSGKLR
;
A
#
# COMPACT_ATOMS: atom_id res chain seq x y z
N LEU A 1 -16.09 56.55 -24.13
CA LEU A 1 -16.87 55.29 -24.11
C LEU A 1 -16.54 54.36 -25.28
N ALA A 2 -16.56 54.82 -26.54
CA ALA A 2 -16.22 54.01 -27.71
C ALA A 2 -14.78 53.42 -27.70
N LEU A 3 -13.78 54.19 -27.25
CA LEU A 3 -12.39 53.71 -27.11
C LEU A 3 -12.22 52.56 -26.10
N LYS A 4 -12.98 52.59 -24.99
CA LYS A 4 -12.97 51.53 -23.97
C LYS A 4 -13.54 50.22 -24.51
N GLN A 5 -14.65 50.31 -25.26
CA GLN A 5 -15.28 49.14 -25.89
C GLN A 5 -14.39 48.51 -26.97
N ASN A 6 -13.59 49.32 -27.68
CA ASN A 6 -12.69 48.81 -28.71
C ASN A 6 -11.48 48.06 -28.10
N ILE A 7 -10.94 48.56 -26.98
CA ILE A 7 -9.84 47.90 -26.25
C ILE A 7 -10.31 46.57 -25.63
N GLU A 8 -11.52 46.52 -25.07
CA GLU A 8 -12.08 45.26 -24.53
C GLU A 8 -12.32 44.21 -25.63
N ARG A 9 -12.79 44.61 -26.81
CA ARG A 9 -12.96 43.68 -27.95
C ARG A 9 -11.62 43.16 -28.47
N GLN A 10 -10.60 44.01 -28.57
CA GLN A 10 -9.25 43.58 -28.95
C GLN A 10 -8.63 42.66 -27.90
N GLY A 11 -8.82 42.94 -26.61
CA GLY A 11 -8.38 42.08 -25.50
C GLY A 11 -9.02 40.69 -25.53
N LEU A 12 -10.32 40.62 -25.81
CA LEU A 12 -11.06 39.35 -25.94
C LEU A 12 -10.63 38.55 -27.18
N GLN A 13 -10.38 39.20 -28.31
CA GLN A 13 -9.85 38.53 -29.50
C GLN A 13 -8.45 37.94 -29.26
N LEU A 14 -7.55 38.68 -28.60
CA LEU A 14 -6.22 38.19 -28.26
C LEU A 14 -6.26 37.02 -27.26
N LEU A 15 -7.18 37.06 -26.30
CA LEU A 15 -7.40 35.95 -25.35
C LEU A 15 -7.91 34.69 -26.05
N ASN A 16 -8.85 34.82 -26.98
CA ASN A 16 -9.39 33.68 -27.74
C ASN A 16 -8.31 33.04 -28.63
N VAL A 17 -7.53 33.86 -29.35
CA VAL A 17 -6.39 33.37 -30.17
C VAL A 17 -5.32 32.70 -29.28
N ALA A 18 -5.05 33.22 -28.09
CA ALA A 18 -4.13 32.59 -27.15
C ALA A 18 -4.65 31.24 -26.62
N THR A 19 -5.96 31.12 -26.36
CA THR A 19 -6.57 29.86 -25.93
C THR A 19 -6.64 28.80 -27.04
N GLU A 20 -6.89 29.21 -28.28
CA GLU A 20 -6.87 28.30 -29.44
C GLU A 20 -5.46 27.77 -29.70
N ASN A 21 -4.44 28.64 -29.69
CA ASN A 21 -3.04 28.24 -29.85
C ASN A 21 -2.55 27.31 -28.73
N ARG A 22 -3.00 27.54 -27.49
CA ARG A 22 -2.68 26.65 -26.36
C ARG A 22 -3.35 25.29 -26.50
N SER A 23 -4.58 25.26 -27.00
CA SER A 23 -5.31 24.01 -27.26
C SER A 23 -4.69 23.22 -28.41
N GLN A 24 -4.29 23.89 -29.49
CA GLN A 24 -3.58 23.26 -30.61
C GLN A 24 -2.22 22.69 -30.19
N LYS A 25 -1.43 23.40 -29.36
CA LYS A 25 -0.16 22.86 -28.81
C LYS A 25 -0.37 21.63 -27.93
N ILE A 26 -1.45 21.58 -27.15
CA ILE A 26 -1.79 20.41 -26.33
C ILE A 26 -2.18 19.23 -27.24
N ILE A 27 -3.01 19.45 -28.25
CA ILE A 27 -3.42 18.41 -29.21
C ILE A 27 -2.21 17.87 -29.98
N GLN A 28 -1.31 18.75 -30.44
CA GLN A 28 -0.06 18.37 -31.11
C GLN A 28 0.81 17.50 -30.19
N GLY A 29 1.00 17.90 -28.92
CA GLY A 29 1.76 17.13 -27.93
C GLY A 29 1.18 15.75 -27.65
N TYR A 30 -0.16 15.61 -27.61
CA TYR A 30 -0.81 14.31 -27.51
C TYR A 30 -0.64 13.46 -28.77
N SER A 31 -0.64 14.08 -29.97
CA SER A 31 -0.39 13.39 -31.23
C SER A 31 1.06 12.89 -31.37
N ASP A 32 2.03 13.63 -30.82
CA ASP A 32 3.45 13.25 -30.87
C ASP A 32 3.79 12.17 -29.83
N LEU A 33 3.17 12.23 -28.64
CA LEU A 33 3.24 11.16 -27.64
C LEU A 33 2.67 9.83 -28.16
N THR A 34 1.56 9.88 -28.92
CA THR A 34 0.93 8.67 -29.48
C THR A 34 1.73 8.10 -30.66
N LYS A 35 2.37 8.93 -31.49
CA LYS A 35 3.33 8.49 -32.52
C LYS A 35 4.60 7.88 -31.92
N SER A 36 5.14 8.47 -30.85
CA SER A 36 6.28 7.93 -30.10
C SER A 36 5.97 6.54 -29.52
N PHE A 37 4.79 6.38 -28.89
CA PHE A 37 4.33 5.10 -28.37
C PHE A 37 4.16 4.02 -29.45
N ARG A 38 3.68 4.40 -30.65
CA ARG A 38 3.55 3.49 -31.79
C ARG A 38 4.90 3.08 -32.37
N SER A 39 5.90 3.97 -32.38
CA SER A 39 7.26 3.67 -32.84
C SER A 39 8.01 2.74 -31.87
N SER A 40 7.86 2.92 -30.56
CA SER A 40 8.50 2.05 -29.56
C SER A 40 7.93 0.63 -29.60
N ARG A 41 6.63 0.47 -29.88
CA ARG A 41 5.98 -0.84 -30.01
C ARG A 41 6.41 -1.63 -31.26
N LYS A 42 6.75 -0.94 -32.36
CA LYS A 42 7.27 -1.58 -33.58
C LYS A 42 8.71 -2.08 -33.39
N ARG A 43 9.56 -1.33 -32.68
CA ARG A 43 10.96 -1.75 -32.40
C ARG A 43 11.03 -2.99 -31.50
N THR A 44 10.17 -3.07 -30.48
CA THR A 44 10.12 -4.26 -29.60
C THR A 44 9.60 -5.52 -30.29
N PHE A 45 8.94 -5.39 -31.45
CA PHE A 45 8.40 -6.53 -32.20
C PHE A 45 9.35 -7.00 -33.32
N SER A 46 10.18 -6.11 -33.87
CA SER A 46 11.21 -6.47 -34.86
C SER A 46 12.41 -7.20 -34.24
N ASP A 47 12.79 -6.84 -33.01
CA ASP A 47 13.97 -7.42 -32.33
C ASP A 47 13.72 -8.85 -31.80
N ALA A 48 12.45 -9.30 -31.79
CA ALA A 48 12.08 -10.65 -31.36
C ALA A 48 12.09 -11.69 -32.50
N THR A 49 12.26 -11.27 -33.75
CA THR A 49 12.16 -12.13 -34.94
C THR A 49 13.46 -12.31 -35.73
N SER A 50 14.59 -11.84 -35.21
CA SER A 50 15.88 -11.85 -35.94
C SER A 50 17.01 -12.59 -35.20
N ASN A 51 16.70 -13.55 -34.33
CA ASN A 51 17.71 -14.38 -33.66
C ASN A 51 17.42 -15.88 -33.83
N GLU A 52 17.30 -16.31 -35.08
CA GLU A 52 17.62 -17.69 -35.48
C GLU A 52 18.87 -17.62 -36.36
N GLY A 53 20.00 -18.14 -35.86
CA GLY A 53 21.28 -18.08 -36.56
C GLY A 53 22.42 -18.74 -35.79
N THR A 54 22.59 -20.04 -36.02
CA THR A 54 23.86 -20.80 -36.13
C THR A 54 25.00 -20.51 -35.13
N LEU A 55 25.37 -21.52 -34.33
CA LEU A 55 26.75 -21.69 -33.90
C LEU A 55 27.16 -23.16 -33.83
N SER A 56 28.34 -23.39 -34.39
CA SER A 56 29.00 -24.60 -34.84
C SER A 56 29.68 -25.42 -33.73
N ASP A 57 29.84 -26.71 -34.01
CA ASP A 57 30.77 -27.64 -33.35
C ASP A 57 32.20 -27.08 -33.21
N LYS A 58 32.85 -27.41 -32.08
CA LYS A 58 34.29 -27.75 -31.98
C LYS A 58 34.63 -28.28 -30.57
N ASP A 59 34.97 -29.56 -30.57
CA ASP A 59 36.12 -30.22 -29.94
C ASP A 59 36.39 -30.11 -28.42
N SER A 60 36.51 -31.32 -27.84
CA SER A 60 37.70 -31.87 -27.14
C SER A 60 37.52 -32.31 -25.68
N ASP A 61 37.76 -33.62 -25.52
CA ASP A 61 38.53 -34.27 -24.46
C ASP A 61 38.06 -34.21 -22.99
N SER A 62 37.61 -35.36 -22.46
CA SER A 62 38.52 -36.35 -21.83
C SER A 62 37.86 -37.24 -20.76
N SER A 63 38.05 -38.56 -20.95
CA SER A 63 38.31 -39.63 -19.97
C SER A 63 37.38 -39.92 -18.77
N PHE A 64 36.80 -41.13 -18.79
CA PHE A 64 37.05 -42.27 -17.85
C PHE A 64 37.08 -41.97 -16.33
N ARG A 65 36.42 -42.66 -15.38
CA ARG A 65 35.63 -43.90 -15.27
C ARG A 65 34.90 -43.87 -13.90
N PRO A 66 33.92 -44.76 -13.63
CA PRO A 66 33.09 -44.73 -12.42
C PRO A 66 33.51 -45.76 -11.34
N SER A 67 33.18 -45.48 -10.07
CA SER A 67 33.07 -46.51 -9.03
C SER A 67 31.95 -46.20 -8.02
N SER A 68 30.92 -47.05 -8.09
CA SER A 68 30.04 -47.60 -7.04
C SER A 68 29.91 -46.88 -5.68
N SER A 69 28.68 -46.49 -5.33
CA SER A 69 27.98 -47.09 -4.17
C SER A 69 26.47 -46.84 -4.23
N TYR A 70 25.73 -47.89 -3.84
CA TYR A 70 24.28 -48.03 -3.75
C TYR A 70 23.61 -46.99 -2.82
N SER A 71 22.43 -46.47 -3.21
CA SER A 71 21.17 -46.64 -2.46
C SER A 71 20.00 -45.83 -3.07
N ASP A 72 18.87 -46.54 -3.20
CA ASP A 72 17.48 -46.11 -3.30
C ASP A 72 16.98 -45.21 -4.45
N GLY A 73 16.41 -45.90 -5.43
CA GLY A 73 15.38 -45.39 -6.31
C GLY A 73 14.04 -45.23 -5.59
N SER A 74 13.55 -43.99 -5.54
CA SER A 74 12.10 -43.70 -5.39
C SER A 74 11.71 -42.25 -5.70
N THR A 75 12.61 -41.41 -6.24
CA THR A 75 12.33 -39.96 -6.38
C THR A 75 12.23 -39.44 -7.82
N THR A 76 12.65 -40.21 -8.84
CA THR A 76 12.78 -39.68 -10.21
C THR A 76 11.62 -39.98 -11.17
N ARG A 77 10.58 -40.73 -10.75
CA ARG A 77 9.38 -40.95 -11.59
C ARG A 77 8.31 -39.86 -11.48
N ASN A 78 8.25 -39.14 -10.36
CA ASN A 78 7.21 -38.11 -10.11
C ASN A 78 7.57 -36.69 -10.62
N GLN A 79 8.76 -36.50 -11.19
CA GLN A 79 9.15 -35.19 -11.75
C GLN A 79 8.86 -35.06 -13.25
N LEU A 80 8.89 -36.15 -14.01
CA LEU A 80 8.66 -36.12 -15.46
C LEU A 80 7.17 -36.06 -15.83
N GLU A 81 6.28 -36.72 -15.07
CA GLU A 81 4.82 -36.57 -15.27
C GLU A 81 4.30 -35.16 -14.95
N ARG A 82 5.11 -34.34 -14.25
CA ARG A 82 4.76 -32.97 -13.89
C ARG A 82 5.14 -31.95 -14.96
N ILE A 83 6.01 -32.32 -15.90
CA ILE A 83 6.47 -31.46 -16.99
C ILE A 83 5.48 -31.55 -18.16
N ASP A 84 4.93 -32.72 -18.44
CA ASP A 84 3.93 -32.89 -19.51
C ASP A 84 2.56 -32.26 -19.17
N TYR A 85 2.22 -32.12 -17.88
CA TYR A 85 1.00 -31.43 -17.45
C TYR A 85 1.04 -29.90 -17.60
N LEU A 86 2.21 -29.31 -17.89
CA LEU A 86 2.37 -27.87 -18.07
C LEU A 86 2.35 -27.42 -19.53
N VAL A 87 2.38 -28.35 -20.49
CA VAL A 87 2.35 -28.05 -21.93
C VAL A 87 0.92 -28.09 -22.50
N GLY A 88 -0.07 -28.56 -21.72
CA GLY A 88 -1.46 -28.73 -22.14
C GLY A 88 -2.48 -27.70 -21.67
N LEU A 89 -2.09 -26.61 -20.98
CA LEU A 89 -3.03 -25.59 -20.53
C LEU A 89 -2.96 -24.36 -21.45
N GLY A 90 -3.89 -24.34 -22.39
CA GLY A 90 -4.03 -23.30 -23.41
C GLY A 90 -4.10 -21.88 -22.83
N SER A 91 -3.66 -20.94 -23.65
CA SER A 91 -3.69 -19.49 -23.44
C SER A 91 -5.04 -18.94 -22.98
N GLU A 92 -6.14 -19.66 -23.22
CA GLU A 92 -7.49 -19.31 -22.78
C GLU A 92 -7.68 -19.36 -21.26
N GLU A 93 -7.07 -20.31 -20.55
CA GLU A 93 -7.23 -20.42 -19.08
C GLU A 93 -6.42 -19.32 -18.35
N TRP A 94 -5.35 -18.84 -18.98
CA TRP A 94 -4.56 -17.70 -18.53
C TRP A 94 -5.24 -16.36 -18.81
N GLU A 95 -5.99 -16.23 -19.91
CA GLU A 95 -6.84 -15.06 -20.17
C GLU A 95 -8.07 -15.02 -19.25
N GLN A 96 -8.66 -16.17 -18.91
CA GLN A 96 -9.79 -16.24 -17.98
C GLN A 96 -9.40 -15.80 -16.55
N LYS A 97 -8.15 -16.06 -16.13
CA LYS A 97 -7.59 -15.52 -14.87
C LYS A 97 -7.27 -14.03 -14.91
N LYS A 98 -7.02 -13.43 -16.09
CA LYS A 98 -6.94 -11.96 -16.25
C LYS A 98 -8.31 -11.27 -16.24
N GLY A 99 -9.37 -12.01 -16.59
CA GLY A 99 -10.76 -11.55 -16.64
C GLY A 99 -11.51 -11.56 -15.31
N ALA A 100 -10.96 -12.14 -14.25
CA ALA A 100 -11.51 -12.03 -12.89
C ALA A 100 -11.28 -10.60 -12.36
N LYS A 101 -12.08 -9.66 -12.85
CA LYS A 101 -12.19 -8.29 -12.35
C LYS A 101 -12.51 -8.39 -10.86
N GLN A 102 -11.48 -8.36 -10.02
CA GLN A 102 -11.62 -8.49 -8.59
C GLN A 102 -12.62 -7.43 -8.14
N MET A 103 -13.81 -7.86 -7.69
CA MET A 103 -14.86 -6.96 -7.23
C MET A 103 -14.24 -5.93 -6.30
N GLY A 104 -14.16 -4.70 -6.80
CA GLY A 104 -13.38 -3.64 -6.17
C GLY A 104 -13.86 -3.41 -4.74
N ARG A 105 -12.93 -3.07 -3.85
CA ARG A 105 -13.30 -2.71 -2.48
C ARG A 105 -14.25 -1.52 -2.52
N ARG A 106 -15.32 -1.55 -1.72
CA ARG A 106 -16.19 -0.38 -1.58
C ARG A 106 -15.37 0.84 -1.16
N PRO A 107 -15.66 2.04 -1.69
CA PRO A 107 -15.01 3.27 -1.26
C PRO A 107 -15.09 3.45 0.25
N ALA A 108 -13.99 3.88 0.88
CA ALA A 108 -13.89 3.98 2.33
C ALA A 108 -14.91 4.95 2.96
N ARG A 109 -15.49 5.86 2.17
CA ARG A 109 -16.58 6.76 2.61
C ARG A 109 -17.77 6.00 3.21
N CYS A 110 -18.06 4.78 2.75
CA CYS A 110 -19.17 3.97 3.24
C CYS A 110 -18.97 3.52 4.70
N TYR A 111 -17.71 3.39 5.13
CA TYR A 111 -17.33 2.86 6.45
C TYR A 111 -16.61 3.89 7.32
N ARG A 112 -16.55 5.17 6.93
CA ARG A 112 -15.79 6.20 7.65
C ARG A 112 -16.28 6.40 9.08
N TYR A 113 -17.59 6.38 9.30
CA TYR A 113 -18.19 6.76 10.58
C TYR A 113 -18.51 5.56 11.46
N CYS A 114 -18.30 5.73 12.76
CA CYS A 114 -18.60 4.76 13.80
C CYS A 114 -20.12 4.68 14.11
N LYS A 115 -20.91 4.08 13.21
CA LYS A 115 -22.39 4.03 13.35
C LYS A 115 -22.91 2.85 14.16
N ASN A 116 -22.27 1.69 14.02
CA ASN A 116 -22.77 0.43 14.60
C ASN A 116 -22.11 0.12 15.95
N LYS A 117 -22.72 -0.79 16.71
CA LYS A 117 -22.07 -1.41 17.87
C LYS A 117 -20.78 -2.14 17.44
N PRO A 118 -19.74 -2.19 18.30
CA PRO A 118 -18.53 -2.96 18.01
C PRO A 118 -18.86 -4.40 17.66
N TYR A 119 -18.36 -4.85 16.50
CA TYR A 119 -18.57 -6.20 15.99
C TYR A 119 -17.21 -6.84 15.71
N PRO A 120 -16.61 -7.55 16.68
CA PRO A 120 -15.31 -8.18 16.53
C PRO A 120 -15.41 -9.58 15.91
N LYS A 121 -14.27 -10.09 15.42
CA LYS A 121 -14.11 -11.52 15.12
C LYS A 121 -14.36 -12.32 16.41
N SER A 122 -15.25 -13.30 16.36
CA SER A 122 -15.73 -14.04 17.54
C SER A 122 -16.33 -15.38 17.13
N ARG A 123 -16.74 -16.22 18.10
CA ARG A 123 -17.45 -17.49 17.84
C ARG A 123 -18.73 -17.32 16.99
N PHE A 124 -19.35 -16.14 17.06
CA PHE A 124 -20.56 -15.77 16.33
C PHE A 124 -20.26 -15.08 14.98
N CYS A 125 -19.09 -14.46 14.84
CA CYS A 125 -18.65 -13.78 13.63
C CYS A 125 -17.51 -14.58 12.99
N ARG A 126 -17.90 -15.60 12.21
CA ARG A 126 -16.99 -16.51 11.49
C ARG A 126 -16.75 -16.04 10.06
N GLY A 127 -15.69 -16.54 9.42
CA GLY A 127 -15.36 -16.17 8.02
C GLY A 127 -14.87 -14.73 7.85
N VAL A 128 -14.34 -14.13 8.92
CA VAL A 128 -13.75 -12.79 8.87
C VAL A 128 -12.40 -12.84 8.15
N PRO A 129 -12.18 -12.04 7.10
CA PRO A 129 -10.90 -11.97 6.44
C PRO A 129 -9.82 -11.36 7.35
N ASP A 130 -8.60 -11.83 7.20
CA ASP A 130 -7.48 -11.32 8.01
C ASP A 130 -7.17 -9.86 7.67
N PRO A 131 -6.79 -9.04 8.68
CA PRO A 131 -6.43 -7.64 8.47
C PRO A 131 -5.21 -7.52 7.55
N LYS A 132 -5.22 -6.49 6.70
CA LYS A 132 -4.09 -6.26 5.78
C LYS A 132 -2.81 -5.85 6.52
N ILE A 133 -2.94 -5.09 7.60
CA ILE A 133 -1.83 -4.81 8.52
C ILE A 133 -1.54 -6.04 9.38
N ARG A 134 -0.34 -6.59 9.24
CA ARG A 134 0.15 -7.75 10.02
C ARG A 134 1.26 -7.38 11.00
N ILE A 135 2.02 -6.33 10.69
CA ILE A 135 3.20 -5.90 11.47
C ILE A 135 2.91 -4.53 12.06
N TYR A 136 2.99 -4.42 13.39
CA TYR A 136 2.70 -3.18 14.12
C TYR A 136 3.97 -2.44 14.57
N ASP A 137 5.08 -3.15 14.75
CA ASP A 137 6.37 -2.58 15.17
C ASP A 137 7.42 -2.67 14.06
N LEU A 138 8.13 -1.57 13.80
CA LEU A 138 9.11 -1.42 12.72
C LEU A 138 10.36 -0.67 13.15
N GLY A 139 11.41 -0.79 12.34
CA GLY A 139 12.73 -0.27 12.66
C GLY A 139 13.42 -1.13 13.72
N ARG A 140 14.28 -0.52 14.53
CA ARG A 140 15.05 -1.20 15.56
C ARG A 140 14.23 -1.39 16.85
N LYS A 141 13.30 -2.35 16.82
CA LYS A 141 12.42 -2.68 17.96
C LYS A 141 13.16 -3.19 19.20
N LYS A 142 14.35 -3.78 19.03
CA LYS A 142 15.22 -4.27 20.11
C LYS A 142 16.09 -3.16 20.75
N ALA A 143 16.02 -1.92 20.25
CA ALA A 143 16.80 -0.82 20.83
C ALA A 143 16.41 -0.56 22.29
N ALA A 144 17.42 -0.29 23.10
CA ALA A 144 17.25 0.08 24.50
C ALA A 144 16.39 1.36 24.62
N VAL A 145 15.80 1.55 25.80
CA VAL A 145 14.94 2.73 26.07
C VAL A 145 15.74 4.02 25.99
N ASP A 146 16.99 3.99 26.43
CA ASP A 146 17.88 5.16 26.48
C ASP A 146 18.31 5.68 25.10
N GLU A 147 18.30 4.82 24.09
CA GLU A 147 18.82 5.18 22.77
C GLU A 147 17.88 6.13 22.00
N PHE A 148 16.58 6.09 22.30
CA PHE A 148 15.55 6.83 21.58
C PHE A 148 14.70 7.72 22.51
N PRO A 149 15.22 8.90 22.89
CA PRO A 149 14.51 9.86 23.76
C PRO A 149 13.37 10.60 23.05
N LEU A 150 13.46 10.80 21.73
CA LEU A 150 12.41 11.49 20.97
C LEU A 150 11.18 10.62 20.85
N CYS A 151 10.00 11.22 21.02
CA CYS A 151 8.75 10.60 20.61
C CYS A 151 7.85 11.57 19.87
N VAL A 152 7.35 11.15 18.71
CA VAL A 152 6.39 11.91 17.92
C VAL A 152 5.17 11.02 17.64
N HIS A 153 3.99 11.57 17.86
CA HIS A 153 2.72 10.89 17.71
C HIS A 153 1.91 11.48 16.56
N LEU A 154 1.24 10.61 15.81
CA LEU A 154 0.14 10.98 14.92
C LEU A 154 -1.18 10.67 15.61
N ILE A 155 -2.01 11.69 15.79
CA ILE A 155 -3.25 11.63 16.57
C ILE A 155 -4.45 11.91 15.67
N SER A 156 -5.54 11.18 15.90
CA SER A 156 -6.83 11.46 15.26
C SER A 156 -7.51 12.66 15.92
N ASN A 157 -7.97 13.63 15.12
CA ASN A 157 -8.79 14.74 15.61
C ASN A 157 -10.28 14.53 15.29
N GLU A 158 -10.66 13.33 14.85
CA GLU A 158 -12.03 12.96 14.49
C GLU A 158 -12.36 11.59 15.08
N TYR A 159 -13.65 11.39 15.40
CA TYR A 159 -14.21 10.09 15.74
C TYR A 159 -14.57 9.33 14.47
N GLN A 160 -13.81 8.29 14.13
CA GLN A 160 -13.94 7.60 12.85
C GLN A 160 -13.44 6.15 12.91
N GLN A 161 -13.67 5.43 11.81
CA GLN A 161 -13.08 4.13 11.56
C GLN A 161 -11.95 4.27 10.54
N ILE A 162 -10.81 3.67 10.84
CA ILE A 162 -9.65 3.59 9.96
C ILE A 162 -9.52 2.17 9.44
N SER A 163 -9.50 1.98 8.13
CA SER A 163 -9.44 0.64 7.55
C SER A 163 -8.06 0.00 7.76
N SER A 164 -8.01 -1.34 7.86
CA SER A 164 -6.75 -2.07 8.01
C SER A 164 -5.75 -1.80 6.87
N GLU A 165 -6.26 -1.53 5.67
CA GLU A 165 -5.45 -1.22 4.50
C GLU A 165 -4.93 0.21 4.51
N SER A 166 -5.70 1.16 5.03
CA SER A 166 -5.20 2.53 5.28
C SER A 166 -4.09 2.52 6.34
N LEU A 167 -4.23 1.70 7.39
CA LEU A 167 -3.17 1.52 8.39
C LEU A 167 -1.90 0.94 7.76
N GLU A 168 -2.03 -0.08 6.91
CA GLU A 168 -0.88 -0.66 6.21
C GLU A 168 -0.22 0.33 5.23
N ALA A 169 -1.02 1.10 4.48
CA ALA A 169 -0.51 2.14 3.58
C ALA A 169 0.23 3.25 4.34
N GLY A 170 -0.31 3.70 5.47
CA GLY A 170 0.34 4.68 6.35
C GLY A 170 1.65 4.13 6.92
N ARG A 171 1.64 2.87 7.38
CA ARG A 171 2.82 2.17 7.90
C ARG A 171 3.94 2.09 6.86
N ILE A 172 3.64 1.64 5.64
CA ILE A 172 4.63 1.56 4.55
C ILE A 172 5.17 2.96 4.22
N CYS A 173 4.28 3.96 4.12
CA CYS A 173 4.66 5.33 3.78
C CYS A 173 5.64 5.94 4.79
N CYS A 174 5.34 5.82 6.08
CA CYS A 174 6.19 6.32 7.15
C CYS A 174 7.53 5.57 7.19
N ASN A 175 7.49 4.24 7.15
CA ASN A 175 8.69 3.40 7.21
C ASN A 175 9.65 3.66 6.04
N LYS A 176 9.11 3.76 4.81
CA LYS A 176 9.90 3.99 3.60
C LYS A 176 10.64 5.34 3.64
N TYR A 177 9.98 6.39 4.12
CA TYR A 177 10.60 7.72 4.19
C TYR A 177 11.74 7.77 5.22
N ILE A 178 11.48 7.32 6.46
CA ILE A 178 12.50 7.36 7.52
C ILE A 178 13.69 6.46 7.16
N THR A 179 13.43 5.24 6.68
CA THR A 179 14.50 4.32 6.27
C THR A 179 15.38 4.91 5.15
N LYS A 180 14.78 5.64 4.21
CA LYS A 180 15.54 6.27 3.10
C LYS A 180 16.41 7.42 3.58
N VAL A 181 15.95 8.22 4.55
CA VAL A 181 16.62 9.46 4.94
C VAL A 181 17.58 9.26 6.12
N SER A 182 17.16 8.55 7.17
CA SER A 182 17.95 8.38 8.40
C SER A 182 18.39 6.92 8.64
N GLY A 183 18.05 5.99 7.74
CA GLY A 183 18.40 4.58 7.87
C GLY A 183 17.45 3.78 8.76
N LYS A 184 17.43 2.45 8.59
CA LYS A 184 16.50 1.53 9.26
C LYS A 184 16.67 1.49 10.78
N ASP A 185 17.90 1.65 11.26
CA ASP A 185 18.25 1.49 12.68
C ASP A 185 18.09 2.76 13.50
N SER A 186 17.71 3.87 12.87
CA SER A 186 17.59 5.18 13.50
C SER A 186 16.28 5.40 14.27
N PHE A 187 15.30 4.51 14.11
CA PHE A 187 13.97 4.69 14.68
C PHE A 187 13.32 3.38 15.11
N HIS A 188 12.32 3.51 15.97
CA HIS A 188 11.35 2.48 16.27
C HIS A 188 9.95 3.07 16.11
N MET A 189 9.18 2.53 15.16
CA MET A 189 7.80 2.95 14.92
C MET A 189 6.84 1.87 15.40
N ARG A 190 5.75 2.29 16.06
CA ARG A 190 4.65 1.44 16.50
C ARG A 190 3.31 1.99 16.01
N VAL A 191 2.54 1.14 15.35
CA VAL A 191 1.11 1.39 15.11
C VAL A 191 0.36 1.04 16.39
N ARG A 192 -0.33 2.01 16.98
CA ARG A 192 -1.00 1.87 18.30
C ARG A 192 -2.42 1.33 18.19
N VAL A 193 -3.04 1.49 17.02
CA VAL A 193 -4.42 1.07 16.76
C VAL A 193 -4.46 -0.28 16.05
N HIS A 194 -5.35 -1.15 16.52
CA HIS A 194 -5.58 -2.49 15.97
C HIS A 194 -6.99 -2.58 15.34
N PRO A 195 -7.12 -3.13 14.13
CA PRO A 195 -8.40 -3.24 13.44
C PRO A 195 -9.19 -4.47 13.91
N PHE A 196 -9.85 -4.36 15.06
CA PHE A 196 -10.69 -5.44 15.58
C PHE A 196 -12.12 -5.42 15.06
N HIS A 197 -12.62 -4.27 14.62
CA HIS A 197 -14.00 -4.16 14.18
C HIS A 197 -14.15 -4.69 12.75
N VAL A 198 -15.13 -5.57 12.54
CA VAL A 198 -15.44 -6.17 11.25
C VAL A 198 -16.54 -5.37 10.57
N ILE A 199 -16.27 -4.94 9.34
CA ILE A 199 -17.26 -4.33 8.45
C ILE A 199 -17.96 -5.41 7.63
N ARG A 200 -19.26 -5.21 7.42
CA ARG A 200 -20.12 -6.13 6.67
C ARG A 200 -20.56 -5.51 5.36
N ILE A 201 -20.77 -6.37 4.37
CA ILE A 201 -21.33 -6.00 3.07
C ILE A 201 -22.47 -6.94 2.72
N ASN A 202 -23.65 -6.38 2.44
CA ASN A 202 -24.65 -7.10 1.67
C ASN A 202 -24.25 -6.98 0.20
N LYS A 203 -23.71 -8.07 -0.39
CA LYS A 203 -23.21 -8.06 -1.77
C LYS A 203 -24.41 -8.17 -2.70
N MET A 204 -24.53 -7.19 -3.60
CA MET A 204 -25.52 -7.21 -4.66
C MET A 204 -24.86 -7.69 -5.95
N LEU A 205 -25.56 -8.52 -6.71
CA LEU A 205 -25.18 -8.90 -8.06
C LEU A 205 -25.37 -7.69 -8.97
N SER A 206 -24.35 -7.37 -9.74
CA SER A 206 -24.38 -6.29 -10.72
C SER A 206 -24.29 -6.91 -12.11
N CYS A 207 -25.34 -7.61 -12.50
CA CYS A 207 -25.52 -8.16 -13.84
C CYS A 207 -26.95 -7.88 -14.33
N ALA A 208 -27.15 -7.89 -15.65
CA ALA A 208 -28.50 -7.80 -16.23
C ALA A 208 -29.34 -8.98 -15.72
N GLY A 209 -30.59 -8.73 -15.32
CA GLY A 209 -31.45 -9.77 -14.75
C GLY A 209 -31.11 -10.17 -13.30
N ALA A 210 -30.20 -9.46 -12.61
CA ALA A 210 -29.83 -9.74 -11.21
C ALA A 210 -31.02 -9.79 -10.24
N ASP A 211 -32.09 -9.04 -10.52
CA ASP A 211 -33.33 -9.01 -9.73
C ASP A 211 -33.97 -10.41 -9.60
N ARG A 212 -33.82 -11.26 -10.63
CA ARG A 212 -34.36 -12.63 -10.62
C ARG A 212 -33.51 -13.61 -9.80
N LEU A 213 -32.22 -13.32 -9.66
CA LEU A 213 -31.22 -14.21 -9.06
C LEU A 213 -30.86 -13.82 -7.62
N GLN A 214 -31.22 -12.61 -7.19
CA GLN A 214 -30.89 -12.11 -5.88
C GLN A 214 -32.14 -11.78 -5.08
N THR A 215 -32.11 -12.05 -3.77
CA THR A 215 -33.18 -11.72 -2.82
C THR A 215 -33.31 -10.22 -2.50
N GLY A 216 -32.58 -9.35 -3.19
CA GLY A 216 -32.52 -7.91 -2.92
C GLY A 216 -32.18 -7.62 -1.45
N MET A 217 -33.11 -6.95 -0.74
CA MET A 217 -32.97 -6.57 0.67
C MET A 217 -33.59 -7.57 1.66
N ARG A 218 -34.19 -8.66 1.17
CA ARG A 218 -34.66 -9.75 2.04
C ARG A 218 -33.44 -10.46 2.65
N GLY A 219 -33.37 -10.53 3.98
CA GLY A 219 -32.22 -11.11 4.69
C GLY A 219 -30.93 -10.27 4.55
N ALA A 220 -31.02 -8.94 4.58
CA ALA A 220 -29.92 -8.01 4.30
C ALA A 220 -28.71 -8.02 5.28
N PHE A 221 -28.59 -9.02 6.16
CA PHE A 221 -27.43 -9.14 7.03
C PHE A 221 -26.18 -9.48 6.21
N GLY A 222 -25.29 -8.51 6.09
CA GLY A 222 -24.11 -8.63 5.24
C GLY A 222 -23.09 -9.66 5.73
N LYS A 223 -22.28 -10.17 4.80
CA LYS A 223 -21.13 -11.02 5.11
C LYS A 223 -19.93 -10.16 5.54
N PRO A 224 -19.03 -10.65 6.41
CA PRO A 224 -17.76 -9.97 6.72
C PRO A 224 -16.95 -9.67 5.45
N GLN A 225 -16.48 -8.43 5.29
CA GLN A 225 -15.70 -8.03 4.10
C GLN A 225 -14.30 -7.51 4.45
N GLY A 226 -14.14 -6.93 5.64
CA GLY A 226 -12.87 -6.32 6.03
C GLY A 226 -12.86 -5.94 7.50
N THR A 227 -11.70 -5.49 7.96
CA THR A 227 -11.47 -5.08 9.34
C THR A 227 -11.02 -3.62 9.40
N VAL A 228 -11.48 -2.94 10.44
CA VAL A 228 -11.27 -1.51 10.68
C VAL A 228 -10.96 -1.28 12.16
N ALA A 229 -10.13 -0.27 12.45
CA ALA A 229 -9.87 0.22 13.78
C ALA A 229 -10.83 1.37 14.08
N ARG A 230 -11.52 1.32 15.21
CA ARG A 230 -12.32 2.46 15.70
C ARG A 230 -11.39 3.38 16.48
N VAL A 231 -11.42 4.67 16.16
CA VAL A 231 -10.50 5.66 16.72
C VAL A 231 -11.28 6.85 17.28
N ASN A 232 -10.95 7.21 18.52
CA ASN A 232 -11.51 8.35 19.23
C ASN A 232 -10.74 9.65 18.93
N ILE A 233 -11.37 10.78 19.22
CA ILE A 233 -10.70 12.08 19.19
C ILE A 233 -9.58 12.08 20.23
N GLY A 234 -8.39 12.52 19.85
CA GLY A 234 -7.20 12.51 20.71
C GLY A 234 -6.47 11.17 20.79
N GLN A 235 -7.01 10.11 20.18
CA GLN A 235 -6.36 8.80 20.21
C GLN A 235 -5.15 8.75 19.25
N ILE A 236 -4.04 8.19 19.76
CA ILE A 236 -2.80 8.02 19.00
C ILE A 236 -2.96 6.86 18.00
N ILE A 237 -2.63 7.13 16.75
CA ILE A 237 -2.65 6.16 15.65
C ILE A 237 -1.25 5.56 15.45
N PHE A 238 -0.25 6.43 15.25
CA PHE A 238 1.15 6.06 15.08
C PHE A 238 2.01 6.73 16.15
N SER A 239 2.99 6.00 16.64
CA SER A 239 4.05 6.53 17.50
C SER A 239 5.40 6.19 16.89
N VAL A 240 6.30 7.16 16.81
CA VAL A 240 7.67 6.95 16.39
C VAL A 240 8.59 7.45 17.49
N ARG A 241 9.53 6.60 17.93
CA ARG A 241 10.65 7.04 18.76
C ARG A 241 11.95 7.01 17.97
N SER A 242 12.81 7.99 18.21
CA SER A 242 14.09 8.15 17.52
C SER A 242 15.06 8.99 18.37
N LYS A 243 16.22 9.33 17.81
CA LYS A 243 17.15 10.34 18.35
C LYS A 243 16.61 11.73 18.04
N ASP A 244 16.99 12.72 18.85
CA ASP A 244 16.52 14.11 18.70
C ASP A 244 17.00 14.76 17.39
N THR A 245 18.13 14.32 16.86
CA THR A 245 18.66 14.75 15.55
C THR A 245 17.68 14.46 14.40
N ASN A 246 16.90 13.38 14.49
CA ASN A 246 15.98 12.95 13.44
C ASN A 246 14.57 13.55 13.56
N LYS A 247 14.38 14.56 14.42
CA LYS A 247 13.07 15.18 14.67
C LYS A 247 12.38 15.65 13.39
N ALA A 248 13.07 16.38 12.53
CA ALA A 248 12.52 16.89 11.28
C ALA A 248 12.10 15.75 10.34
N VAL A 249 12.93 14.70 10.23
CA VAL A 249 12.68 13.53 9.39
C VAL A 249 11.41 12.78 9.83
N VAL A 250 11.24 12.58 11.14
CA VAL A 250 10.08 11.88 11.69
C VAL A 250 8.80 12.70 11.50
N ILE A 251 8.84 14.01 11.70
CA ILE A 251 7.68 14.89 11.47
C ILE A 251 7.24 14.83 10.00
N GLU A 252 8.19 14.90 9.07
CA GLU A 252 7.88 14.82 7.64
C GLU A 252 7.34 13.42 7.25
N ALA A 253 7.87 12.35 7.84
CA ALA A 253 7.34 10.99 7.65
C ALA A 253 5.87 10.88 8.07
N LEU A 254 5.54 11.43 9.25
CA LEU A 254 4.18 11.43 9.77
C LEU A 254 3.26 12.36 8.98
N ARG A 255 3.77 13.47 8.43
CA ARG A 255 3.03 14.32 7.50
C ARG A 255 2.66 13.58 6.21
N ARG A 256 3.57 12.77 5.66
CA ARG A 256 3.27 11.91 4.50
C ARG A 256 2.26 10.81 4.84
N CYS A 257 2.41 10.21 6.02
CA CYS A 257 1.51 9.20 6.54
C CYS A 257 0.08 9.72 6.70
N LYS A 258 -0.08 10.97 7.17
CA LYS A 258 -1.35 11.67 7.35
C LYS A 258 -2.26 11.59 6.12
N TYR A 259 -1.71 11.73 4.90
CA TYR A 259 -2.50 11.67 3.66
C TYR A 259 -3.11 10.30 3.35
N LYS A 260 -2.75 9.25 4.07
CA LYS A 260 -3.33 7.90 3.91
C LYS A 260 -4.56 7.68 4.78
N PHE A 261 -4.85 8.61 5.69
CA PHE A 261 -5.99 8.56 6.59
C PHE A 261 -7.08 9.54 6.18
N ALA A 262 -8.33 9.13 6.37
CA ALA A 262 -9.47 10.03 6.23
C ALA A 262 -9.52 11.02 7.40
N GLY A 263 -10.07 12.22 7.17
CA GLY A 263 -10.26 13.22 8.22
C GLY A 263 -8.99 13.97 8.61
N ARG A 264 -9.08 14.74 9.71
CA ARG A 264 -7.99 15.57 10.22
C ARG A 264 -7.16 14.83 11.27
N GLN A 265 -5.85 14.78 11.05
CA GLN A 265 -4.86 14.30 12.02
C GLN A 265 -3.91 15.41 12.42
N LYS A 266 -3.41 15.31 13.65
CA LYS A 266 -2.41 16.21 14.21
C LYS A 266 -1.13 15.44 14.50
N ILE A 267 0.01 16.09 14.31
CA ILE A 267 1.32 15.56 14.68
C ILE A 267 1.71 16.29 15.96
N ILE A 268 2.07 15.55 17.00
CA ILE A 268 2.46 16.10 18.29
C ILE A 268 3.81 15.52 18.70
N VAL A 269 4.73 16.37 19.11
CA VAL A 269 5.98 15.97 19.75
C VAL A 269 5.69 15.77 21.23
N SER A 270 5.94 14.56 21.73
CA SER A 270 5.71 14.23 23.14
C SER A 270 6.83 14.81 24.01
N LYS A 271 6.47 15.24 25.22
CA LYS A 271 7.42 15.58 26.29
C LYS A 271 7.99 14.34 27.01
N LYS A 272 7.47 13.15 26.68
CA LYS A 272 7.86 11.89 27.29
C LYS A 272 9.16 11.34 26.70
N TRP A 273 9.84 10.49 27.46
CA TRP A 273 11.02 9.77 26.99
C TRP A 273 10.63 8.58 26.12
N GLY A 274 10.70 8.74 24.80
CA GLY A 274 10.37 7.66 23.87
C GLY A 274 8.95 7.10 24.10
N PHE A 275 8.85 5.78 24.34
CA PHE A 275 7.55 5.11 24.61
C PHE A 275 7.25 4.90 26.10
N THR A 276 8.01 5.53 26.99
CA THR A 276 7.76 5.44 28.43
C THR A 276 6.59 6.35 28.84
N LYS A 277 6.18 6.22 30.11
CA LYS A 277 5.16 7.09 30.69
C LYS A 277 5.74 8.38 31.26
N LEU A 278 7.04 8.39 31.57
CA LEU A 278 7.77 9.48 32.23
C LEU A 278 8.11 10.60 31.26
N SER A 279 8.09 11.84 31.76
CA SER A 279 8.68 12.98 31.07
C SER A 279 10.19 12.81 30.93
N ARG A 280 10.83 13.63 30.08
CA ARG A 280 12.28 13.57 29.91
C ARG A 280 13.05 13.91 31.17
N GLU A 281 12.57 14.90 31.93
CA GLU A 281 13.16 15.36 33.19
C GLU A 281 13.05 14.25 34.25
N GLU A 282 11.84 13.75 34.49
CA GLU A 282 11.60 12.65 35.43
C GLU A 282 12.38 11.38 35.06
N TYR A 283 12.54 11.08 33.77
CA TYR A 283 13.33 9.93 33.31
C TYR A 283 14.82 10.11 33.62
N ALA A 284 15.36 11.31 33.43
CA ALA A 284 16.76 11.61 33.74
C ALA A 284 17.04 11.49 35.24
N GLU A 285 16.16 12.04 36.08
CA GLU A 285 16.24 11.92 37.55
C GLU A 285 16.13 10.47 38.01
N ALA A 286 15.13 9.72 37.52
CA ALA A 286 14.93 8.33 37.89
C ALA A 286 16.10 7.43 37.47
N ARG A 287 16.77 7.78 36.36
CA ARG A 287 17.98 7.10 35.88
C ARG A 287 19.17 7.40 36.79
N GLN A 288 19.38 8.66 37.15
CA GLN A 288 20.46 9.08 38.05
C GLN A 288 20.28 8.48 39.45
N SER A 289 19.04 8.42 39.95
CA SER A 289 18.73 7.84 41.25
C SER A 289 18.75 6.30 41.26
N GLY A 290 19.09 5.64 40.16
CA GLY A 290 19.13 4.16 40.07
C GLY A 290 17.77 3.47 40.25
N LYS A 291 16.65 4.20 40.11
CA LYS A 291 15.29 3.66 40.28
C LYS A 291 14.81 2.91 39.03
N LEU A 292 15.46 3.15 37.89
CA LEU A 292 15.20 2.43 36.64
C LEU A 292 16.10 1.18 36.59
N ARG A 293 15.45 0.02 36.42
CA ARG A 293 16.11 -1.27 36.14
C ARG A 293 16.15 -1.55 34.64
#